data_AF-A0A968PYM5-F1
#
_entry.id   AF-A0A968PYM5-F1
#
_cell.length_a   1.000
_cell.length_b   1.000
_cell.length_c   1.000
_cell.angle_alpha   90.00
_cell.angle_beta   90.00
_cell.angle_gamma   90.00
#
_symmetry.space_group_name_H-M   'P 1'
#
loop_
_entity.id
_entity.type
_entity.pdbx_description
1 polymer ?
#
loop_
_entity_poly.entity_id
_entity_poly.type
_entity_poly.pdbx_seq_one_letter_code
_entity_poly.pdbx_strand_id
1 'polypeptide(L)'
;MSNTDLILPMNRGKGQLSNDSNLLTRSVKSNIVRQPDFYSKTDGACPVCKRNHDTDCRWYSDLKTVLCYTKGQGGTSSVPEPADEVDGYKWVDRKLTRDGRCAIYILEEQLSEPQWRKPQRPAGRTQYLYHDADGKPVVKVVRKDDGNGKKSFSQLYRFPNGDWEQYSKGGDGKLVSNMPAELKADLKRQVPLYNLPAVLKAIANGEPVFLMEGEGLADRLGKLGLTATSLIGGAGKLKAYNPDALNVLKGATVILCL
;
A
#
# COMPACT_ATOMS: atom_id res chain seq x y z
N MET A 1 61.79 -11.50 -8.11
CA MET A 1 62.57 -10.65 -9.03
C MET A 1 61.71 -10.46 -10.26
N SER A 2 61.28 -9.28 -10.71
CA SER A 2 61.40 -7.89 -10.25
C SER A 2 60.18 -7.10 -10.76
N ASN A 3 59.86 -6.04 -10.02
CA ASN A 3 58.89 -4.96 -10.30
C ASN A 3 58.93 -4.42 -11.74
N THR A 4 57.79 -3.88 -12.21
CA THR A 4 57.71 -2.43 -12.49
C THR A 4 56.27 -1.94 -12.45
N ASP A 5 55.99 -1.11 -11.46
CA ASP A 5 54.88 -0.15 -11.41
C ASP A 5 55.03 0.92 -12.50
N LEU A 6 53.91 1.40 -13.04
CA LEU A 6 53.84 2.75 -13.62
C LEU A 6 52.51 3.41 -13.21
N ILE A 7 52.67 4.48 -12.44
CA ILE A 7 51.66 5.31 -11.79
C ILE A 7 51.64 6.69 -12.49
N LEU A 8 50.43 7.13 -12.88
CA LEU A 8 49.87 8.51 -13.02
C LEU A 8 50.42 9.46 -14.14
N PRO A 9 49.57 10.41 -14.61
CA PRO A 9 49.30 11.62 -13.86
C PRO A 9 47.81 11.93 -13.61
N MET A 10 47.55 12.47 -12.42
CA MET A 10 46.39 13.28 -12.11
C MET A 10 46.38 14.53 -12.99
N ASN A 11 45.22 14.92 -13.52
CA ASN A 11 45.01 16.30 -13.95
C ASN A 11 43.73 16.88 -13.36
N ARG A 12 43.91 18.02 -12.70
CA ARG A 12 42.90 18.81 -11.98
C ARG A 12 42.17 19.68 -12.99
N GLY A 13 40.92 19.35 -13.30
CA GLY A 13 39.99 20.25 -13.97
C GLY A 13 38.97 20.77 -12.96
N LYS A 14 39.12 22.04 -12.54
CA LYS A 14 38.08 22.77 -11.82
C LYS A 14 36.96 23.11 -12.81
N GLY A 15 35.75 22.63 -12.54
CA GLY A 15 34.53 23.04 -13.24
C GLY A 15 33.35 22.93 -12.27
N GLN A 16 32.95 24.04 -11.67
CA GLN A 16 31.68 24.18 -10.96
C GLN A 16 30.55 23.96 -11.97
N LEU A 17 29.71 22.95 -11.75
CA LEU A 17 28.37 22.89 -12.33
C LEU A 17 27.39 22.46 -11.23
N SER A 18 26.30 23.21 -11.19
CA SER A 18 25.28 23.33 -10.16
C SER A 18 24.48 22.04 -9.90
N ASN A 19 24.01 21.93 -8.66
CA ASN A 19 22.98 20.99 -8.24
C ASN A 19 21.68 21.25 -9.02
N ASP A 20 21.37 20.41 -10.01
CA ASP A 20 20.02 20.27 -10.57
C ASP A 20 19.53 18.84 -10.41
N SER A 21 19.20 18.50 -9.17
CA SER A 21 18.40 17.34 -8.81
C SER A 21 16.93 17.61 -9.11
N ASN A 22 16.49 17.41 -10.35
CA ASN A 22 15.10 17.11 -10.69
C ASN A 22 14.94 16.94 -12.20
N LEU A 23 14.87 15.70 -12.70
CA LEU A 23 14.24 15.39 -13.98
C LEU A 23 13.76 13.93 -14.00
N LEU A 24 12.56 13.78 -13.43
CA LEU A 24 11.39 13.13 -14.03
C LEU A 24 11.53 11.66 -14.48
N THR A 25 11.21 10.79 -13.52
CA THR A 25 10.63 9.46 -13.72
C THR A 25 9.24 9.57 -14.37
N ARG A 26 9.11 9.18 -15.65
CA ARG A 26 7.80 8.94 -16.27
C ARG A 26 7.40 7.48 -16.06
N SER A 27 6.68 7.23 -14.96
CA SER A 27 5.93 5.98 -14.75
C SER A 27 4.62 6.08 -15.51
N VAL A 28 4.45 5.25 -16.55
CA VAL A 28 3.16 5.09 -17.25
C VAL A 28 2.26 4.23 -16.36
N LYS A 29 1.52 4.86 -15.45
CA LYS A 29 0.40 4.23 -14.75
C LYS A 29 -0.88 4.45 -15.54
N SER A 30 -1.50 3.34 -15.90
CA SER A 30 -2.85 3.23 -16.44
C SER A 30 -3.86 3.95 -15.53
N ASN A 31 -4.72 4.74 -16.16
CA ASN A 31 -5.76 5.59 -15.57
C ASN A 31 -5.33 6.39 -14.34
N ILE A 32 -4.53 7.42 -14.62
CA ILE A 32 -4.32 8.57 -13.74
C ILE A 32 -5.70 9.18 -13.44
N VAL A 33 -6.33 8.78 -12.34
CA VAL A 33 -7.00 9.77 -11.49
C VAL A 33 -5.86 10.67 -11.06
N ARG A 34 -5.76 11.87 -11.66
CA ARG A 34 -4.77 12.87 -11.25
C ARG A 34 -4.93 13.02 -9.75
N GLN A 35 -3.83 13.04 -8.99
CA GLN A 35 -3.93 13.54 -7.62
C GLN A 35 -4.61 14.90 -7.74
N PRO A 36 -5.81 15.10 -7.18
CA PRO A 36 -6.56 16.27 -7.57
C PRO A 36 -5.88 17.44 -6.85
N ASP A 37 -5.50 18.45 -7.64
CA ASP A 37 -4.78 19.62 -7.14
C ASP A 37 -5.65 20.24 -6.03
N PHE A 38 -5.20 20.08 -4.78
CA PHE A 38 -5.85 20.73 -3.66
C PHE A 38 -5.46 22.20 -3.70
N TYR A 39 -6.44 23.08 -3.86
CA TYR A 39 -6.25 24.48 -3.50
C TYR A 39 -6.34 24.57 -1.98
N SER A 40 -5.21 24.89 -1.36
CA SER A 40 -5.21 25.64 -0.11
C SER A 40 -4.35 26.86 -0.32
N LYS A 41 -4.90 28.01 0.07
CA LYS A 41 -4.30 29.35 0.07
C LYS A 41 -4.65 30.19 -1.17
N THR A 42 -5.30 31.32 -0.87
CA THR A 42 -5.40 32.60 -1.61
C THR A 42 -6.50 32.89 -2.64
N ASP A 43 -7.24 31.93 -3.19
CA ASP A 43 -8.17 32.24 -4.31
C ASP A 43 -9.66 32.43 -3.94
N GLY A 44 -9.96 32.76 -2.68
CA GLY A 44 -11.30 33.18 -2.27
C GLY A 44 -11.86 32.49 -1.02
N ALA A 45 -13.14 32.76 -0.75
CA ALA A 45 -13.86 32.23 0.40
C ALA A 45 -14.06 30.71 0.28
N CYS A 46 -13.93 29.98 1.40
CA CYS A 46 -14.34 28.58 1.45
C CYS A 46 -15.79 28.44 0.94
N PRO A 47 -16.08 27.57 -0.05
CA PRO A 47 -17.42 27.47 -0.62
C PRO A 47 -18.50 27.08 0.40
N VAL A 48 -18.12 26.42 1.49
CA VAL A 48 -19.04 25.92 2.53
C VAL A 48 -19.21 26.94 3.68
N CYS A 49 -18.11 27.34 4.35
CA CYS A 49 -18.20 28.24 5.51
C CYS A 49 -17.95 29.72 5.19
N LYS A 50 -17.70 30.05 3.92
CA LYS A 50 -17.47 31.41 3.39
C LYS A 50 -16.33 32.19 4.05
N ARG A 51 -15.47 31.54 4.84
CA ARG A 51 -14.30 32.18 5.46
C ARG A 51 -13.18 32.36 4.43
N ASN A 52 -12.66 33.58 4.31
CA ASN A 52 -11.49 33.92 3.49
C ASN A 52 -10.14 33.59 4.16
N HIS A 53 -10.14 33.43 5.50
CA HIS A 53 -8.93 33.34 6.31
C HIS A 53 -8.85 32.05 7.15
N ASP A 54 -9.55 30.99 6.74
CA ASP A 54 -9.28 29.67 7.31
C ASP A 54 -8.25 28.95 6.45
N THR A 55 -6.97 29.03 6.82
CA THR A 55 -5.90 28.31 6.12
C THR A 55 -6.08 26.80 6.14
N ASP A 56 -6.96 26.30 7.01
CA ASP A 56 -7.21 24.88 7.21
C ASP A 56 -8.38 24.35 6.36
N CYS A 57 -9.22 25.24 5.81
CA CYS A 57 -10.17 24.87 4.76
C CYS A 57 -9.44 24.61 3.44
N ARG A 58 -9.83 23.54 2.75
CA ARG A 58 -9.21 23.10 1.49
C ARG A 58 -10.28 22.67 0.52
N TRP A 59 -10.08 22.81 -0.78
CA TRP A 59 -11.02 22.26 -1.77
C TRP A 59 -10.28 21.87 -3.04
N TYR A 60 -10.91 21.00 -3.83
CA TYR A 60 -10.37 20.59 -5.11
C TYR A 60 -10.67 21.63 -6.19
N SER A 61 -9.83 21.67 -7.22
CA SER A 61 -9.92 22.62 -8.32
C SER A 61 -11.23 22.55 -9.12
N ASP A 62 -11.88 21.39 -9.14
CA ASP A 62 -13.20 21.19 -9.76
C ASP A 62 -14.36 21.72 -8.90
N LEU A 63 -14.07 22.19 -7.68
CA LEU A 63 -15.05 22.62 -6.67
C LEU A 63 -16.09 21.55 -6.32
N LYS A 64 -15.86 20.28 -6.67
CA LYS A 64 -16.82 19.22 -6.36
C LYS A 64 -16.67 18.67 -4.96
N THR A 65 -15.54 18.94 -4.30
CA THR A 65 -15.29 18.49 -2.94
C THR A 65 -14.55 19.56 -2.13
N VAL A 66 -15.07 19.84 -0.94
CA VAL A 66 -14.60 20.87 -0.01
C VAL A 66 -14.34 20.22 1.36
N LEU A 67 -13.15 20.44 1.89
CA LEU A 67 -12.74 20.08 3.25
C LEU A 67 -12.93 21.32 4.13
N CYS A 68 -14.06 21.39 4.83
CA CYS A 68 -14.40 22.52 5.67
C CYS A 68 -13.90 22.31 7.11
N TYR A 69 -12.93 23.12 7.54
CA TYR A 69 -12.39 23.09 8.89
C TYR A 69 -13.41 23.58 9.94
N THR A 70 -14.12 24.67 9.67
CA THR A 70 -15.09 25.27 10.60
C THR A 70 -16.18 24.28 11.04
N LYS A 71 -16.72 23.49 10.11
CA LYS A 71 -17.66 22.39 10.44
C LYS A 71 -16.97 21.27 11.23
N GLY A 72 -15.71 20.99 10.91
CA GLY A 72 -14.97 19.87 11.50
C GLY A 72 -14.47 20.12 12.92
N GLN A 73 -14.27 21.37 13.35
CA GLN A 73 -13.81 21.73 14.69
C GLN A 73 -14.83 22.48 15.55
N GLY A 74 -15.94 22.87 14.93
CA GLY A 74 -16.95 23.69 15.55
C GLY A 74 -16.74 25.18 15.28
N GLY A 75 -17.85 25.89 15.19
CA GLY A 75 -17.91 27.29 14.79
C GLY A 75 -17.43 28.20 15.92
N THR A 76 -17.39 29.50 15.62
CA THR A 76 -17.10 30.54 16.61
C THR A 76 -18.25 31.54 16.65
N SER A 77 -18.28 32.42 17.65
CA SER A 77 -19.32 33.47 17.73
C SER A 77 -19.33 34.40 16.51
N SER A 78 -18.20 34.56 15.81
CA SER A 78 -18.10 35.39 14.61
C SER A 78 -18.39 34.65 13.31
N VAL A 79 -18.29 33.31 13.32
CA VAL A 79 -18.55 32.45 12.15
C VAL A 79 -19.25 31.19 12.63
N PRO A 80 -20.58 31.08 12.47
CA PRO A 80 -21.32 29.91 12.91
C PRO A 80 -20.92 28.67 12.11
N GLU A 81 -21.20 27.49 12.66
CA GLU A 81 -21.03 26.25 11.93
C GLU A 81 -21.93 26.22 10.70
N PRO A 82 -21.42 25.83 9.53
CA PRO A 82 -22.25 25.66 8.36
C PRO A 82 -23.21 24.47 8.56
N ALA A 83 -24.36 24.53 7.91
CA ALA A 83 -25.34 23.46 7.92
C ALA A 83 -24.79 22.16 7.28
N ASP A 84 -25.48 21.04 7.50
CA ASP A 84 -25.14 19.75 6.86
C ASP A 84 -25.26 19.83 5.33
N GLU A 85 -26.01 20.80 4.82
CA GLU A 85 -26.17 21.12 3.41
C GLU A 85 -26.08 22.63 3.19
N VAL A 86 -25.25 23.07 2.23
CA VAL A 86 -25.04 24.48 1.90
C VAL A 86 -24.65 24.63 0.43
N ASP A 87 -25.34 25.49 -0.31
CA ASP A 87 -25.06 25.81 -1.73
C ASP A 87 -24.86 24.58 -2.62
N GLY A 88 -25.68 23.54 -2.43
CA GLY A 88 -25.60 22.29 -3.17
C GLY A 88 -24.50 21.33 -2.70
N TYR A 89 -23.72 21.69 -1.68
CA TYR A 89 -22.77 20.78 -1.04
C TYR A 89 -23.42 20.05 0.13
N LYS A 90 -23.18 18.74 0.24
CA LYS A 90 -23.62 17.91 1.37
C LYS A 90 -22.46 17.37 2.17
N TRP A 91 -22.57 17.42 3.49
CA TRP A 91 -21.62 16.79 4.40
C TRP A 91 -21.76 15.27 4.34
N VAL A 92 -20.78 14.61 3.72
CA VAL A 92 -20.88 13.19 3.40
C VAL A 92 -20.76 12.32 4.63
N ASP A 93 -21.81 11.54 4.90
CA ASP A 93 -21.92 10.58 6.02
C ASP A 93 -21.57 11.17 7.40
N ARG A 94 -21.64 12.50 7.55
CA ARG A 94 -21.13 13.22 8.73
C ARG A 94 -19.68 12.87 9.11
N LYS A 95 -18.86 12.57 8.10
CA LYS A 95 -17.46 12.16 8.30
C LYS A 95 -16.52 13.36 8.30
N LEU A 96 -15.52 13.27 9.16
CA LEU A 96 -14.36 14.15 9.12
C LEU A 96 -13.24 13.49 8.29
N THR A 97 -12.27 14.29 7.88
CA THR A 97 -10.99 13.84 7.33
C THR A 97 -10.29 12.90 8.32
N ARG A 98 -9.34 12.09 7.83
CA ARG A 98 -8.64 11.09 8.65
C ARG A 98 -7.95 11.66 9.89
N ASP A 99 -7.49 12.91 9.82
CA ASP A 99 -6.88 13.65 10.92
C ASP A 99 -7.92 14.24 11.91
N GLY A 100 -9.21 14.06 11.63
CA GLY A 100 -10.33 14.54 12.45
C GLY A 100 -10.58 16.04 12.35
N ARG A 101 -9.99 16.75 11.37
CA ARG A 101 -9.98 18.22 11.35
C ARG A 101 -11.07 18.87 10.51
N CYS A 102 -11.39 18.31 9.36
CA CYS A 102 -12.28 18.95 8.39
C CYS A 102 -13.46 18.05 8.07
N ALA A 103 -14.66 18.62 8.00
CA ALA A 103 -15.81 17.95 7.41
C ALA A 103 -15.65 17.83 5.90
N ILE A 104 -16.05 16.70 5.33
CA ILE A 104 -15.96 16.42 3.89
C ILE A 104 -17.30 16.75 3.24
N TYR A 105 -17.34 17.85 2.50
CA TYR A 105 -18.49 18.27 1.70
C TYR A 105 -18.30 17.87 0.24
N ILE A 106 -19.32 17.28 -0.37
CA ILE A 106 -19.34 16.94 -1.79
C ILE A 106 -20.55 17.60 -2.45
N LEU A 107 -20.35 18.16 -3.64
CA LEU A 107 -21.41 18.75 -4.45
C LEU A 107 -22.44 17.66 -4.81
N GLU A 108 -23.73 17.94 -4.62
CA GLU A 108 -24.82 16.96 -4.70
C GLU A 108 -24.90 16.26 -6.05
N GLU A 109 -24.61 16.97 -7.15
CA GLU A 109 -24.53 16.38 -8.49
C GLU A 109 -23.53 15.21 -8.56
N GLN A 110 -22.40 15.28 -7.85
CA GLN A 110 -21.40 14.21 -7.81
C GLN A 110 -21.87 13.03 -6.95
N LEU A 111 -22.76 13.26 -5.97
CA LEU A 111 -23.39 12.18 -5.22
C LEU A 111 -24.44 11.44 -6.05
N SER A 112 -24.99 12.09 -7.07
CA SER A 112 -25.97 11.50 -7.99
C SER A 112 -25.34 10.68 -9.11
N GLU A 113 -24.04 10.83 -9.38
CA GLU A 113 -23.32 10.01 -10.35
C GLU A 113 -23.19 8.55 -9.84
N PRO A 114 -23.40 7.53 -10.71
CA PRO A 114 -23.26 6.14 -10.31
C PRO A 114 -21.82 5.85 -9.89
N GLN A 115 -21.59 5.75 -8.58
CA GLN A 115 -20.28 5.42 -8.05
C GLN A 115 -19.86 4.03 -8.51
N TRP A 116 -18.64 3.93 -9.06
CA TRP A 116 -18.05 2.63 -9.35
C TRP A 116 -17.95 1.83 -8.05
N ARG A 117 -18.72 0.75 -7.95
CA ARG A 117 -18.62 -0.21 -6.86
C ARG A 117 -17.74 -1.36 -7.32
N LYS A 118 -16.72 -1.67 -6.52
CA LYS A 118 -15.93 -2.87 -6.73
C LYS A 118 -16.87 -4.09 -6.73
N PRO A 119 -16.90 -4.90 -7.80
CA PRO A 119 -17.80 -6.04 -7.85
C PRO A 119 -17.52 -7.00 -6.71
N GLN A 120 -18.59 -7.56 -6.14
CA GLN A 120 -18.45 -8.61 -5.14
C GLN A 120 -17.75 -9.80 -5.77
N ARG A 121 -16.76 -10.34 -5.06
CA ARG A 121 -16.09 -11.56 -5.51
C ARG A 121 -17.00 -12.75 -5.21
N PRO A 122 -17.15 -13.69 -6.15
CA PRO A 122 -17.92 -14.89 -5.90
C PRO A 122 -17.34 -15.66 -4.72
N ALA A 123 -18.18 -16.48 -4.07
CA ALA A 123 -17.73 -17.36 -3.01
C ALA A 123 -16.62 -18.28 -3.53
N GLY A 124 -15.56 -18.44 -2.75
CA GLY A 124 -14.39 -19.14 -3.25
C GLY A 124 -13.30 -19.34 -2.22
N ARG A 125 -12.38 -20.24 -2.54
CA ARG A 125 -11.21 -20.55 -1.71
C ARG A 125 -9.97 -20.52 -2.58
N THR A 126 -8.98 -19.73 -2.16
CA THR A 126 -7.66 -19.64 -2.82
C THR A 126 -6.57 -19.99 -1.81
N GLN A 127 -5.53 -20.68 -2.27
CA GLN A 127 -4.40 -21.08 -1.44
C GLN A 127 -3.12 -20.50 -2.03
N TYR A 128 -2.30 -19.88 -1.18
CA TYR A 128 -0.99 -19.36 -1.53
C TYR A 128 0.06 -20.10 -0.72
N LEU A 129 0.89 -20.90 -1.39
CA LEU A 129 1.93 -21.71 -0.77
C LEU A 129 3.27 -21.00 -0.87
N TYR A 130 3.91 -20.78 0.27
CA TYR A 130 5.23 -20.19 0.37
C TYR A 130 6.26 -21.31 0.43
N HIS A 131 7.34 -21.13 -0.33
CA HIS A 131 8.45 -22.07 -0.39
C HIS A 131 9.74 -21.38 0.04
N ASP A 132 10.62 -22.12 0.71
CA ASP A 132 11.99 -21.68 0.96
C ASP A 132 12.82 -21.66 -0.34
N ALA A 133 14.11 -21.36 -0.22
CA ALA A 133 15.02 -21.29 -1.35
C ALA A 133 15.20 -22.65 -2.07
N ASP A 134 15.04 -23.76 -1.36
CA ASP A 134 15.10 -25.13 -1.92
C ASP A 134 13.78 -25.54 -2.59
N GLY A 135 12.75 -24.69 -2.53
CA GLY A 135 11.41 -25.03 -3.02
C GLY A 135 10.59 -25.87 -2.05
N LYS A 136 11.01 -26.04 -0.78
CA LYS A 136 10.23 -26.77 0.23
C LYS A 136 9.15 -25.87 0.82
N PRO A 137 7.93 -26.39 1.05
CA PRO A 137 6.84 -25.58 1.58
C PRO A 137 7.05 -25.20 3.05
N VAL A 138 6.79 -23.93 3.39
CA VAL A 138 6.99 -23.35 4.73
C VAL A 138 5.66 -22.94 5.37
N VAL A 139 4.85 -22.17 4.65
CA VAL A 139 3.56 -21.66 5.13
C VAL A 139 2.56 -21.61 4.00
N LYS A 140 1.28 -21.82 4.33
CA LYS A 140 0.16 -21.75 3.41
C LYS A 140 -0.84 -20.72 3.90
N VAL A 141 -1.17 -19.75 3.06
CA VAL A 141 -2.24 -18.79 3.31
C VAL A 141 -3.48 -19.23 2.55
N VAL A 142 -4.58 -19.44 3.27
CA VAL A 142 -5.88 -19.76 2.70
C VAL A 142 -6.76 -18.53 2.79
N ARG A 143 -7.16 -18.01 1.64
CA ARG A 143 -8.20 -16.98 1.51
C ARG A 143 -9.55 -17.66 1.26
N LYS A 144 -10.57 -17.25 2.01
CA LYS A 144 -11.98 -17.61 1.75
C LYS A 144 -12.77 -16.34 1.52
N ASP A 145 -13.45 -16.24 0.38
CA ASP A 145 -14.44 -15.21 0.07
C ASP A 145 -15.83 -15.82 0.24
N ASP A 146 -16.77 -15.10 0.87
CA ASP A 146 -18.11 -15.62 1.18
C ASP A 146 -19.17 -15.35 0.10
N GLY A 147 -18.79 -14.66 -0.99
CA GLY A 147 -19.72 -14.24 -2.04
C GLY A 147 -20.45 -12.93 -1.78
N ASN A 148 -20.49 -12.46 -0.52
CA ASN A 148 -21.21 -11.27 -0.08
C ASN A 148 -20.29 -10.08 0.24
N GLY A 149 -19.01 -10.19 -0.15
CA GLY A 149 -17.99 -9.16 0.04
C GLY A 149 -17.15 -9.33 1.31
N LYS A 150 -17.42 -10.33 2.15
CA LYS A 150 -16.55 -10.68 3.28
C LYS A 150 -15.45 -11.63 2.82
N LYS A 151 -14.28 -11.45 3.43
CA LYS A 151 -13.12 -12.32 3.24
C LYS A 151 -12.53 -12.71 4.58
N SER A 152 -11.93 -13.89 4.62
CA SER A 152 -11.15 -14.37 5.77
C SER A 152 -9.86 -15.00 5.29
N PHE A 153 -8.85 -14.96 6.16
CA PHE A 153 -7.53 -15.51 5.91
C PHE A 153 -7.15 -16.45 7.04
N SER A 154 -6.65 -17.63 6.69
CA SER A 154 -6.09 -18.61 7.63
C SER A 154 -4.65 -18.92 7.21
N GLN A 155 -3.75 -19.03 8.18
CA GLN A 155 -2.34 -19.35 7.92
C GLN A 155 -2.07 -20.73 8.47
N LEU A 156 -1.49 -21.62 7.68
CA LEU A 156 -1.11 -22.96 8.11
C LEU A 156 0.41 -23.06 7.99
N TYR A 157 1.08 -23.34 9.10
CA TYR A 157 2.54 -23.50 9.10
C TYR A 157 2.90 -24.97 8.99
N ARG A 158 4.00 -25.26 8.30
CA ARG A 158 4.53 -26.61 8.21
C ARG A 158 5.50 -26.87 9.35
N PHE A 159 5.31 -27.99 10.04
CA PHE A 159 6.13 -28.41 11.16
C PHE A 159 7.34 -29.22 10.71
N PRO A 160 8.38 -29.35 11.56
CA PRO A 160 9.55 -30.17 11.26
C PRO A 160 9.21 -31.64 10.96
N ASN A 161 8.15 -32.18 11.56
CA ASN A 161 7.66 -33.53 11.30
C ASN A 161 6.93 -33.68 9.95
N GLY A 162 6.70 -32.58 9.23
CA GLY A 162 6.04 -32.54 7.94
C GLY A 162 4.55 -32.19 7.97
N ASP A 163 3.93 -32.15 9.16
CA ASP A 163 2.51 -31.86 9.34
C ASP A 163 2.17 -30.38 9.13
N TRP A 164 0.89 -30.12 8.85
CA TRP A 164 0.34 -28.77 8.72
C TRP A 164 -0.60 -28.48 9.88
N GLU A 165 -0.30 -27.48 10.71
CA GLU A 165 -1.29 -26.97 11.66
C GLU A 165 -1.77 -25.57 11.30
N GLN A 166 -3.06 -25.35 11.50
CA GLN A 166 -3.70 -24.07 11.29
C GLN A 166 -3.43 -23.13 12.47
N TYR A 167 -2.90 -21.98 12.12
CA TYR A 167 -2.95 -20.78 12.93
C TYR A 167 -4.07 -19.86 12.42
N SER A 168 -5.13 -19.72 13.22
CA SER A 168 -6.18 -18.73 12.99
C SER A 168 -6.56 -18.03 14.28
N LYS A 169 -6.80 -16.70 14.19
CA LYS A 169 -7.75 -16.06 15.10
C LYS A 169 -9.15 -16.49 14.66
N GLY A 170 -9.96 -17.02 15.56
CA GLY A 170 -11.37 -17.30 15.33
C GLY A 170 -12.14 -16.04 14.97
N GLY A 171 -13.40 -16.19 14.55
CA GLY A 171 -14.28 -15.06 14.24
C GLY A 171 -14.55 -14.13 15.42
N ASP A 172 -14.27 -14.58 16.64
CA ASP A 172 -14.34 -13.88 17.92
C ASP A 172 -12.99 -13.27 18.36
N GLY A 173 -11.93 -13.40 17.55
CA GLY A 173 -10.60 -12.90 17.86
C GLY A 173 -9.77 -13.81 18.78
N LYS A 174 -10.29 -14.96 19.24
CA LYS A 174 -9.54 -15.91 20.08
C LYS A 174 -8.58 -16.75 19.25
N LEU A 175 -7.41 -17.07 19.81
CA LEU A 175 -6.45 -17.98 19.16
C LEU A 175 -7.03 -19.40 19.17
N VAL A 176 -7.16 -20.02 17.99
CA VAL A 176 -7.64 -21.40 17.86
C VAL A 176 -6.48 -22.41 17.77
N SER A 177 -5.23 -21.97 17.99
CA SER A 177 -4.05 -22.84 17.91
C SER A 177 -3.54 -23.22 19.29
N ASN A 178 -3.24 -24.52 19.50
CA ASN A 178 -2.47 -25.03 20.63
C ASN A 178 -0.94 -24.87 20.46
N MET A 179 -0.48 -24.09 19.47
CA MET A 179 0.94 -23.91 19.17
C MET A 179 1.62 -23.03 20.23
N PRO A 180 2.77 -23.47 20.80
CA PRO A 180 3.58 -22.64 21.71
C PRO A 180 3.98 -21.31 21.07
N ALA A 181 4.03 -20.24 21.87
CA ALA A 181 4.26 -18.88 21.37
C ALA A 181 5.66 -18.72 20.74
N GLU A 182 6.64 -19.42 21.29
CA GLU A 182 8.04 -19.43 20.88
C GLU A 182 8.18 -20.09 19.51
N LEU A 183 7.63 -21.31 19.36
CA LEU A 183 7.61 -22.04 18.09
C LEU A 183 6.94 -21.21 16.99
N LYS A 184 5.84 -20.53 17.32
CA LYS A 184 5.17 -19.63 16.38
C LYS A 184 6.04 -18.45 15.97
N ALA A 185 6.77 -17.84 16.90
CA ALA A 185 7.68 -16.74 16.59
C ALA A 185 8.81 -17.21 15.67
N ASP A 186 9.35 -18.41 15.90
CA ASP A 186 10.36 -19.03 15.05
C ASP A 186 9.83 -19.30 13.64
N LEU A 187 8.68 -19.95 13.51
CA LEU A 187 8.07 -20.23 12.21
C LEU A 187 7.75 -18.95 11.43
N LYS A 188 7.33 -17.89 12.12
CA LYS A 188 7.09 -16.57 11.51
C LYS A 188 8.36 -15.92 10.95
N ARG A 189 9.48 -16.03 11.66
CA ARG A 189 10.78 -15.52 11.22
C ARG A 189 11.33 -16.28 10.01
N GLN A 190 10.87 -17.50 9.78
CA GLN A 190 11.28 -18.31 8.64
C GLN A 190 10.43 -18.07 7.39
N VAL A 191 9.33 -17.31 7.47
CA VAL A 191 8.47 -17.08 6.30
C VAL A 191 9.23 -16.28 5.24
N PRO A 192 9.40 -16.81 4.03
CA PRO A 192 10.08 -16.12 2.94
C PRO A 192 9.14 -15.15 2.21
N LEU A 193 9.66 -14.49 1.17
CA LEU A 193 8.83 -13.85 0.16
C LEU A 193 7.96 -14.88 -0.57
N TYR A 194 6.76 -14.47 -0.99
CA TYR A 194 5.93 -15.32 -1.83
C TYR A 194 6.63 -15.62 -3.15
N ASN A 195 6.53 -16.84 -3.67
CA ASN A 195 7.18 -17.25 -4.92
C ASN A 195 8.72 -17.11 -4.92
N LEU A 196 9.37 -17.28 -3.75
CA LEU A 196 10.82 -17.09 -3.57
C LEU A 196 11.69 -17.83 -4.60
N PRO A 197 11.47 -19.11 -4.96
CA PRO A 197 12.30 -19.78 -5.97
C PRO A 197 12.33 -19.06 -7.32
N ALA A 198 11.19 -18.55 -7.79
CA ALA A 198 11.13 -17.79 -9.05
C ALA A 198 11.80 -16.41 -8.91
N VAL A 199 11.67 -15.78 -7.74
CA VAL A 199 12.38 -14.52 -7.42
C VAL A 199 13.88 -14.71 -7.50
N LEU A 200 14.42 -15.75 -6.88
CA LEU A 200 15.86 -16.07 -6.91
C LEU A 200 16.34 -16.30 -8.35
N LYS A 201 15.55 -17.03 -9.16
CA LYS A 201 15.87 -17.26 -10.57
C LYS A 201 15.89 -15.96 -11.38
N ALA A 202 14.89 -15.09 -11.21
CA ALA A 202 14.83 -13.80 -11.90
C ALA A 202 16.03 -12.92 -11.54
N ILE A 203 16.39 -12.85 -10.26
CA ILE A 203 17.56 -12.10 -9.79
C ILE A 203 18.85 -12.64 -10.43
N ALA A 204 19.03 -13.96 -10.46
CA ALA A 204 20.18 -14.59 -11.10
C ALA A 204 20.27 -14.28 -12.61
N ASN A 205 19.12 -14.12 -13.27
CA ASN A 205 19.04 -13.75 -14.68
C ASN A 205 19.14 -12.24 -14.94
N GLY A 206 19.22 -11.40 -13.90
CA GLY A 206 19.17 -9.94 -14.04
C GLY A 206 17.79 -9.40 -14.45
N GLU A 207 16.73 -10.20 -14.31
CA GLU A 207 15.36 -9.83 -14.61
C GLU A 207 14.73 -9.01 -13.46
N PRO A 208 13.80 -8.08 -13.76
CA PRO A 208 13.14 -7.30 -12.72
C PRO A 208 12.16 -8.16 -11.91
N VAL A 209 12.06 -7.85 -10.61
CA VAL A 209 11.10 -8.47 -9.68
C VAL A 209 10.03 -7.45 -9.29
N PHE A 210 8.76 -7.78 -9.49
CA PHE A 210 7.63 -6.95 -9.11
C PHE A 210 7.20 -7.24 -7.68
N LEU A 211 7.30 -6.25 -6.79
CA LEU A 211 6.83 -6.37 -5.41
C LEU A 211 5.39 -5.84 -5.29
N MET A 212 4.45 -6.77 -5.10
CA MET A 212 3.01 -6.51 -5.04
C MET A 212 2.51 -6.44 -3.59
N GLU A 213 1.41 -5.72 -3.37
CA GLU A 213 0.77 -5.64 -2.06
C GLU A 213 0.29 -7.02 -1.54
N GLY A 214 -0.07 -7.96 -2.42
CA GLY A 214 -0.57 -9.27 -2.01
C GLY A 214 -0.45 -10.37 -3.06
N GLU A 215 -0.59 -11.61 -2.59
CA GLU A 215 -0.28 -12.83 -3.35
C GLU A 215 -1.14 -12.95 -4.61
N GLY A 216 -2.44 -12.64 -4.51
CA GLY A 216 -3.34 -12.72 -5.66
C GLY A 216 -3.08 -11.70 -6.77
N LEU A 217 -2.34 -10.61 -6.49
CA LEU A 217 -1.83 -9.71 -7.54
C LEU A 217 -0.53 -10.25 -8.13
N ALA A 218 0.36 -10.80 -7.29
CA ALA A 218 1.57 -11.47 -7.76
C ALA A 218 1.24 -12.62 -8.73
N ASP A 219 0.26 -13.47 -8.41
CA ASP A 219 -0.21 -14.54 -9.29
C ASP A 219 -0.70 -14.02 -10.65
N ARG A 220 -1.38 -12.87 -10.67
CA ARG A 220 -1.90 -12.28 -11.92
C ARG A 220 -0.76 -11.79 -12.81
N LEU A 221 0.27 -11.18 -12.23
CA LEU A 221 1.47 -10.79 -12.97
C LEU A 221 2.27 -12.02 -13.43
N GLY A 222 2.37 -13.05 -12.60
CA GLY A 222 3.00 -14.32 -12.95
C GLY A 222 2.35 -14.97 -14.17
N LYS A 223 1.02 -14.92 -14.28
CA LYS A 223 0.28 -15.38 -15.47
C LYS A 223 0.59 -14.60 -16.76
N LEU A 224 1.14 -13.39 -16.63
CA LEU A 224 1.61 -12.59 -17.76
C LEU A 224 3.10 -12.80 -18.06
N GLY A 225 3.76 -13.75 -17.37
CA GLY A 225 5.19 -14.02 -17.53
C GLY A 225 6.10 -13.09 -16.75
N LEU A 226 5.57 -12.28 -15.83
CA LEU A 226 6.35 -11.37 -15.00
C LEU A 226 6.62 -11.98 -13.62
N THR A 227 7.88 -12.01 -13.19
CA THR A 227 8.24 -12.49 -11.85
C THR A 227 7.75 -11.50 -10.80
N ALA A 228 6.74 -11.91 -10.04
CA ALA A 228 6.14 -11.10 -8.99
C ALA A 228 6.14 -11.83 -7.64
N THR A 229 6.20 -11.04 -6.58
CA THR A 229 6.25 -11.51 -5.20
C THR A 229 5.45 -10.58 -4.27
N SER A 230 5.22 -11.02 -3.05
CA SER A 230 4.58 -10.24 -1.98
C SER A 230 5.02 -10.75 -0.60
N LEU A 231 4.75 -9.94 0.42
CA LEU A 231 4.93 -10.32 1.82
C LEU A 231 3.67 -11.03 2.35
N ILE A 232 3.86 -11.97 3.27
CA ILE A 232 2.73 -12.58 3.98
C ILE A 232 1.94 -11.52 4.76
N GLY A 233 0.62 -11.47 4.51
CA GLY A 233 -0.25 -10.45 5.10
C GLY A 233 -0.07 -9.04 4.51
N GLY A 234 0.67 -8.92 3.42
CA GLY A 234 0.84 -7.71 2.63
C GLY A 234 1.88 -6.71 3.13
N ALA A 235 2.00 -5.59 2.41
CA ALA A 235 3.09 -4.62 2.57
C ALA A 235 3.21 -4.01 3.98
N GLY A 236 2.11 -3.92 4.73
CA GLY A 236 2.10 -3.40 6.10
C GLY A 236 2.56 -4.37 7.19
N LYS A 237 2.98 -5.60 6.84
CA LYS A 237 3.23 -6.67 7.83
C LYS A 237 4.68 -7.17 7.91
N LEU A 238 5.64 -6.54 7.22
CA LEU A 238 7.05 -6.94 7.24
C LEU A 238 7.59 -7.21 8.65
N LYS A 239 7.45 -6.24 9.57
CA LYS A 239 7.95 -6.35 10.96
C LYS A 239 7.27 -7.45 11.79
N ALA A 240 6.10 -7.94 11.38
CA ALA A 240 5.32 -8.92 12.12
C ALA A 240 5.65 -10.39 11.78
N TYR A 241 6.52 -10.60 10.79
CA TYR A 241 6.97 -11.91 10.32
C TYR A 241 8.50 -11.94 10.28
N ASN A 242 9.07 -11.92 9.08
CA ASN A 242 10.49 -11.96 8.84
C ASN A 242 10.97 -10.57 8.39
N PRO A 243 11.59 -9.77 9.27
CA PRO A 243 12.10 -8.45 8.90
C PRO A 243 13.21 -8.51 7.83
N ASP A 244 13.87 -9.67 7.71
CA ASP A 244 14.97 -9.91 6.79
C ASP A 244 14.53 -10.48 5.44
N ALA A 245 13.22 -10.75 5.24
CA ALA A 245 12.72 -11.36 4.01
C ALA A 245 13.08 -10.57 2.75
N LEU A 246 13.19 -9.24 2.85
CA LEU A 246 13.57 -8.37 1.73
C LEU A 246 15.07 -8.37 1.44
N ASN A 247 15.93 -8.92 2.31
CA ASN A 247 17.37 -8.94 2.10
C ASN A 247 17.76 -9.70 0.82
N VAL A 248 16.95 -10.68 0.41
CA VAL A 248 17.15 -11.42 -0.85
C VAL A 248 17.06 -10.52 -2.09
N LEU A 249 16.37 -9.38 -2.00
CA LEU A 249 16.22 -8.43 -3.12
C LEU A 249 17.38 -7.43 -3.20
N LYS A 250 18.35 -7.46 -2.29
CA LYS A 250 19.49 -6.52 -2.33
C LYS A 250 20.27 -6.67 -3.63
N GLY A 251 20.46 -5.56 -4.33
CA GLY A 251 21.14 -5.53 -5.63
C GLY A 251 20.27 -5.94 -6.82
N ALA A 252 19.03 -6.35 -6.61
CA ALA A 252 18.09 -6.66 -7.69
C ALA A 252 17.39 -5.41 -8.22
N THR A 253 16.93 -5.46 -9.48
CA THR A 253 15.99 -4.47 -10.01
C THR A 253 14.59 -4.78 -9.49
N VAL A 254 14.06 -3.93 -8.59
CA VAL A 254 12.74 -4.13 -7.98
C VAL A 254 11.77 -3.06 -8.44
N ILE A 255 10.60 -3.48 -8.91
CA ILE A 255 9.50 -2.58 -9.31
C ILE A 255 8.43 -2.62 -8.22
N LEU A 256 8.25 -1.49 -7.53
CA LEU A 256 7.25 -1.36 -6.47
C LEU A 256 5.86 -1.08 -7.04
N CYS A 257 4.91 -1.97 -6.75
CA CYS A 257 3.51 -1.87 -7.15
C CYS A 257 2.61 -1.95 -5.90
N LEU A 258 2.82 -1.00 -5.00
CA LEU A 258 2.13 -0.87 -3.70
C LEU A 258 1.05 0.21 -3.74
#